data_AF-A0A835SQC8-F1
#
_entry.id   AF-A0A835SQC8-F1
#
_cell.length_a   1.000
_cell.length_b   1.000
_cell.length_c   1.000
_cell.angle_alpha   90.00
_cell.angle_beta   90.00
_cell.angle_gamma   90.00
#
_symmetry.space_group_name_H-M   'P 1'
#
loop_
_entity.id
_entity.type
_entity.pdbx_description
1 polymer ?
#
loop_
_entity_poly.entity_id
_entity_poly.type
_entity_poly.pdbx_seq_one_letter_code
_entity_poly.pdbx_strand_id
1 'polypeptide(L)'
;MAPKFNDDVLLKVSSVGTCAWGAVGLAGLDQTHTAFFTDKRQNHPELSRYWGDACAMAGASGFLVARSDDKQLKKDTMKVHGAAWLVCGALSAYNSYKGTQRKELGYTNTAVGAAMGGLLLARGFWKDDKDKKKDDKKTTTTTTSKK
;
A
#
# COMPACT_ATOMS: atom_id res chain seq x y z
N MET A 1 12.44 -5.43 19.69
CA MET A 1 12.81 -4.12 19.10
C MET A 1 12.32 -4.10 17.67
N ALA A 2 11.53 -3.10 17.27
CA ALA A 2 11.15 -2.94 15.88
C ALA A 2 12.40 -2.65 15.04
N PRO A 3 12.58 -3.22 13.84
CA PRO A 3 13.63 -2.79 12.95
C PRO A 3 13.47 -1.28 12.68
N LYS A 4 14.55 -0.50 12.85
CA LYS A 4 14.56 0.96 12.65
C LYS A 4 14.51 1.29 11.15
N PHE A 5 13.35 1.12 10.52
CA PHE A 5 13.12 1.60 9.16
C PHE A 5 12.58 3.04 9.17
N ASN A 6 13.20 3.89 8.35
CA ASN A 6 12.81 5.29 8.16
C ASN A 6 11.50 5.35 7.35
N ASP A 7 10.46 5.98 7.91
CA ASP A 7 9.14 6.10 7.29
C ASP A 7 9.17 6.86 5.96
N ASP A 8 10.07 7.84 5.84
CA ASP A 8 10.25 8.59 4.59
C ASP A 8 10.81 7.69 3.50
N VAL A 9 11.74 6.80 3.86
CA VAL A 9 12.31 5.82 2.93
C VAL A 9 11.24 4.80 2.55
N LEU A 10 10.44 4.33 3.50
CA LEU A 10 9.38 3.37 3.23
C LEU A 10 8.30 3.95 2.30
N LEU A 11 7.86 5.18 2.56
CA LEU A 11 6.92 5.89 1.68
C LEU A 11 7.54 6.14 0.31
N LYS A 12 8.81 6.57 0.21
CA LYS A 12 9.49 6.75 -1.08
C LYS A 12 9.59 5.46 -1.87
N VAL A 13 10.02 4.35 -1.26
CA VAL A 13 10.14 3.05 -1.94
C VAL A 13 8.78 2.56 -2.45
N SER A 14 7.75 2.63 -1.59
CA SER A 14 6.38 2.31 -1.99
C SER A 14 5.94 3.17 -3.18
N SER A 15 6.21 4.48 -3.12
CA SER A 15 5.84 5.46 -4.14
C SER A 15 6.54 5.25 -5.47
N VAL A 16 7.85 4.99 -5.46
CA VAL A 16 8.62 4.63 -6.67
C VAL A 16 8.05 3.37 -7.28
N GLY A 17 7.76 2.35 -6.47
CA GLY A 17 7.15 1.11 -6.93
C GLY A 17 5.83 1.35 -7.65
N THR A 18 4.93 2.15 -7.06
CA THR A 18 3.64 2.45 -7.67
C THR A 18 3.76 3.31 -8.93
N CYS A 19 4.68 4.29 -8.97
CA CYS A 19 4.96 5.06 -10.18
C CYS A 19 5.50 4.19 -11.32
N ALA A 20 6.47 3.32 -11.02
CA ALA A 20 7.02 2.39 -12.00
C ALA A 20 5.95 1.43 -12.53
N TRP A 21 5.09 0.94 -11.63
CA TRP A 21 3.95 0.10 -12.02
C TRP A 21 2.95 0.84 -12.91
N GLY A 22 2.63 2.10 -12.58
CA GLY A 22 1.79 2.96 -13.40
C GLY A 22 2.38 3.18 -14.80
N ALA A 23 3.68 3.48 -14.88
CA ALA A 23 4.38 3.67 -16.15
C ALA A 23 4.39 2.41 -17.01
N VAL A 24 4.65 1.23 -16.42
CA VAL A 24 4.54 -0.06 -17.14
C VAL A 24 3.10 -0.30 -17.61
N GLY A 25 2.11 0.02 -16.77
CA GLY A 25 0.70 -0.05 -17.12
C GLY A 25 0.32 0.81 -18.32
N LEU A 26 0.86 2.03 -18.38
CA LEU A 26 0.64 2.97 -19.48
C LEU A 26 1.41 2.61 -20.76
N ALA A 27 2.63 2.08 -20.65
CA ALA A 27 3.47 1.73 -21.80
C ALA A 27 3.12 0.36 -22.42
N GLY A 28 2.72 -0.60 -21.59
CA GLY A 28 2.37 -1.97 -21.97
C GLY A 28 0.88 -2.25 -21.81
N LEU A 29 0.02 -1.39 -22.39
CA LEU A 29 -1.43 -1.43 -22.17
C LEU A 29 -2.03 -2.81 -22.43
N ASP A 30 -1.76 -3.44 -23.58
CA ASP A 30 -2.36 -4.73 -23.94
C ASP A 30 -1.93 -5.89 -23.03
N GLN A 31 -0.68 -5.87 -22.59
CA GLN A 31 -0.12 -6.88 -21.69
C GLN A 31 -0.67 -6.72 -20.27
N THR A 32 -0.73 -5.47 -19.79
CA THR A 32 -1.36 -5.10 -18.51
C THR A 32 -2.86 -5.39 -18.55
N HIS A 33 -3.51 -5.09 -19.68
CA HIS A 33 -4.92 -5.38 -19.93
C HIS A 33 -5.20 -6.88 -19.79
N THR A 34 -4.42 -7.69 -20.50
CA THR A 34 -4.57 -9.14 -20.48
C THR A 34 -4.28 -9.71 -19.08
N ALA A 35 -3.31 -9.17 -18.35
CA ALA A 35 -2.94 -9.68 -17.04
C ALA A 35 -3.92 -9.29 -15.91
N PHE A 36 -4.64 -8.16 -16.04
CA PHE A 36 -5.44 -7.60 -14.93
C PHE A 36 -6.92 -7.34 -15.28
N PHE A 37 -7.35 -7.48 -16.53
CA PHE A 37 -8.65 -6.97 -17.00
C PHE A 37 -9.46 -7.89 -17.95
N THR A 38 -9.11 -9.17 -18.15
CA THR A 38 -9.97 -10.16 -18.88
C THR A 38 -11.08 -10.69 -17.94
N ASP A 39 -12.33 -11.05 -18.30
CA ASP A 39 -12.98 -11.54 -19.53
C ASP A 39 -14.05 -10.58 -20.13
N LYS A 40 -14.09 -9.31 -19.70
CA LYS A 40 -15.12 -8.34 -20.16
C LYS A 40 -14.58 -6.98 -20.60
N ARG A 41 -13.31 -6.63 -20.32
CA ARG A 41 -12.76 -5.30 -20.66
C ARG A 41 -11.87 -5.28 -21.89
N GLN A 42 -11.58 -6.41 -22.57
CA GLN A 42 -10.80 -6.38 -23.83
C GLN A 42 -11.42 -5.47 -24.89
N ASN A 43 -12.72 -5.19 -24.75
CA ASN A 43 -13.48 -4.27 -25.60
C ASN A 43 -13.39 -2.78 -25.15
N HIS A 44 -12.65 -2.48 -24.08
CA HIS A 44 -12.55 -1.18 -23.38
C HIS A 44 -11.09 -0.83 -22.98
N PRO A 45 -10.18 -0.66 -23.96
CA PRO A 45 -8.75 -0.39 -23.72
C PRO A 45 -8.48 0.91 -22.94
N GLU A 46 -9.40 1.87 -22.98
CA GLU A 46 -9.34 3.12 -22.20
C GLU A 46 -9.30 2.88 -20.69
N LEU A 47 -9.98 1.83 -20.20
CA LEU A 47 -10.01 1.51 -18.77
C LEU A 47 -8.64 1.09 -18.23
N SER A 48 -7.77 0.54 -19.08
CA SER A 48 -6.40 0.19 -18.70
C SER A 48 -5.49 1.41 -18.56
N ARG A 49 -5.73 2.48 -19.34
CA ARG A 49 -4.99 3.75 -19.20
C ARG A 49 -5.29 4.42 -17.87
N TYR A 50 -6.57 4.51 -17.51
CA TYR A 50 -6.98 5.07 -16.21
C TYR A 50 -6.42 4.31 -15.02
N TRP A 51 -6.19 2.99 -15.17
CA TRP A 51 -5.51 2.22 -14.14
C TRP A 51 -4.04 2.61 -13.99
N GLY A 52 -3.30 2.72 -15.10
CA GLY A 52 -1.91 3.16 -15.10
C GLY A 52 -1.75 4.56 -14.48
N ASP A 53 -2.63 5.49 -14.85
CA ASP A 53 -2.69 6.84 -14.28
C ASP A 53 -3.01 6.81 -12.78
N ALA A 54 -3.99 6.01 -12.36
CA ALA A 54 -4.34 5.88 -10.94
C ALA A 54 -3.16 5.34 -10.10
N CYS A 55 -2.43 4.34 -10.62
CA CYS A 55 -1.21 3.86 -9.97
C CYS A 55 -0.12 4.95 -9.91
N ALA A 56 0.11 5.68 -11.01
CA ALA A 56 1.08 6.76 -11.03
C ALA A 56 0.73 7.89 -10.04
N MET A 57 -0.55 8.27 -9.95
CA MET A 57 -1.03 9.26 -8.99
C MET A 57 -0.86 8.79 -7.54
N ALA A 58 -1.17 7.52 -7.25
CA ALA A 58 -0.94 6.94 -5.93
C ALA A 58 0.56 6.88 -5.56
N GLY A 59 1.44 6.71 -6.54
CA GLY A 59 2.88 6.86 -6.33
C GLY A 59 3.29 8.32 -6.06
N ALA A 60 2.81 9.26 -6.85
CA ALA A 60 3.11 10.68 -6.68
C ALA A 60 2.63 11.22 -5.31
N SER A 61 1.44 10.82 -4.85
CA SER A 61 0.91 11.23 -3.55
C SER A 61 1.80 10.75 -2.39
N GLY A 62 2.25 9.50 -2.41
CA GLY A 62 3.15 8.96 -1.39
C GLY A 62 4.50 9.69 -1.35
N PHE A 63 5.01 10.14 -2.51
CA PHE A 63 6.23 10.95 -2.58
C PHE A 63 6.09 12.32 -1.94
N LEU A 64 4.94 12.97 -2.15
CA LEU A 64 4.63 14.26 -1.53
C LEU A 64 4.48 14.09 -0.01
N VAL A 65 3.77 13.05 0.44
CA VAL A 65 3.61 12.76 1.87
C VAL A 65 4.93 12.41 2.55
N ALA A 66 5.84 11.71 1.87
CA ALA A 66 7.17 11.42 2.39
C ALA A 66 8.00 12.68 2.70
N ARG A 67 7.69 13.82 2.06
CA ARG A 67 8.33 15.12 2.31
C ARG A 67 7.59 15.99 3.33
N SER A 68 6.41 15.57 3.79
CA SER A 68 5.67 16.31 4.82
C SER A 68 6.35 16.17 6.19
N ASP A 69 6.22 17.17 7.06
CA ASP A 69 6.62 17.07 8.47
C ASP A 69 5.51 16.50 9.36
N ASP A 70 4.28 16.37 8.83
CA ASP A 70 3.13 15.84 9.55
C ASP A 70 3.23 14.31 9.71
N LYS A 71 3.53 13.90 10.94
CA LYS A 71 3.63 12.49 11.33
C LYS A 71 2.30 11.75 11.28
N GLN A 72 1.20 12.42 11.62
CA GLN A 72 -0.12 11.80 11.61
C GLN A 72 -0.56 11.53 10.17
N LEU A 73 -0.34 12.50 9.27
CA LEU A 73 -0.55 12.34 7.84
C LEU A 73 0.25 11.16 7.27
N LYS A 74 1.53 11.02 7.64
CA LYS A 74 2.36 9.87 7.22
C LYS A 74 1.78 8.55 7.71
N LYS A 75 1.36 8.46 8.97
CA LYS A 75 0.79 7.23 9.54
C LYS A 75 -0.54 6.87 8.89
N ASP A 76 -1.42 7.83 8.68
CA ASP A 76 -2.70 7.59 8.02
C ASP A 76 -2.52 7.21 6.55
N THR A 77 -1.58 7.86 5.85
CA THR A 77 -1.22 7.47 4.48
C THR A 77 -0.65 6.05 4.43
N MET A 78 0.22 5.67 5.38
CA MET A 78 0.73 4.30 5.48
C MET A 78 -0.39 3.28 5.73
N LYS A 79 -1.41 3.59 6.55
CA LYS A 79 -2.56 2.70 6.74
C LYS A 79 -3.34 2.51 5.43
N VAL A 80 -3.64 3.61 4.74
CA VAL A 80 -4.41 3.59 3.48
C VAL A 80 -3.64 2.84 2.40
N HIS A 81 -2.37 3.19 2.17
CA HIS A 81 -1.53 2.52 1.18
C HIS A 81 -1.30 1.05 1.55
N GLY A 82 -1.13 0.74 2.84
CA GLY A 82 -0.95 -0.62 3.30
C GLY A 82 -2.18 -1.49 3.03
N ALA A 83 -3.38 -0.98 3.31
CA ALA A 83 -4.62 -1.66 2.97
C ALA A 83 -4.77 -1.85 1.44
N ALA A 84 -4.44 -0.82 0.65
CA ALA A 84 -4.49 -0.90 -0.81
C ALA A 84 -3.54 -1.98 -1.36
N TRP A 85 -2.31 -2.07 -0.85
CA TRP A 85 -1.35 -3.11 -1.23
C TRP A 85 -1.86 -4.52 -0.92
N LEU A 86 -2.49 -4.73 0.25
CA LEU A 86 -3.10 -6.02 0.59
C LEU A 86 -4.25 -6.37 -0.37
N VAL A 87 -5.12 -5.42 -0.69
CA VAL A 87 -6.23 -5.63 -1.64
C VAL A 87 -5.69 -5.99 -3.03
N CYS A 88 -4.67 -5.29 -3.51
CA CYS A 88 -4.03 -5.59 -4.80
C CYS A 88 -3.39 -6.98 -4.82
N GLY A 89 -2.74 -7.37 -3.71
CA GLY A 89 -2.17 -8.71 -3.54
C GLY A 89 -3.25 -9.79 -3.55
N ALA A 90 -4.32 -9.62 -2.77
CA ALA A 90 -5.43 -10.56 -2.70
C ALA A 90 -6.13 -10.72 -4.07
N LEU A 91 -6.34 -9.63 -4.80
CA LEU A 91 -6.91 -9.65 -6.14
C LEU A 91 -6.02 -10.44 -7.12
N SER A 92 -4.69 -10.26 -7.03
CA SER A 92 -3.72 -11.00 -7.85
C SER A 92 -3.72 -12.50 -7.54
N ALA A 93 -3.84 -12.87 -6.27
CA ALA A 93 -3.96 -14.27 -5.84
C ALA A 93 -5.23 -14.91 -6.40
N TYR A 94 -6.36 -14.20 -6.29
CA TYR A 94 -7.66 -14.65 -6.79
C TYR A 94 -7.65 -14.86 -8.30
N ASN A 95 -7.14 -13.88 -9.07
CA ASN A 95 -7.05 -13.98 -10.53
C ASN A 95 -6.08 -15.09 -10.98
N SER A 96 -4.99 -15.31 -10.24
CA SER A 96 -4.08 -16.45 -10.49
C SER A 96 -4.75 -17.78 -10.25
N TYR A 97 -5.52 -17.89 -9.16
CA TYR A 97 -6.29 -19.09 -8.83
C TYR A 97 -7.37 -19.37 -9.86
N LYS A 98 -8.06 -18.33 -10.36
CA LYS A 98 -9.08 -18.43 -11.42
C LYS A 98 -8.50 -18.67 -12.82
N GLY A 99 -7.19 -18.53 -13.00
CA GLY A 99 -6.52 -18.71 -14.28
C GLY A 99 -6.64 -17.53 -15.24
N THR A 100 -7.18 -16.39 -14.79
CA THR A 100 -7.27 -15.16 -15.58
C THR A 100 -5.94 -14.40 -15.61
N GLN A 101 -5.08 -14.60 -14.61
CA GLN A 101 -3.72 -14.07 -14.56
C GLN A 101 -2.69 -15.21 -14.61
N ARG A 102 -1.54 -14.97 -15.24
CA ARG A 102 -0.40 -15.92 -15.21
C ARG A 102 0.02 -16.18 -13.76
N LYS A 103 0.02 -17.44 -13.35
CA LYS A 103 0.25 -17.87 -11.95
C LYS A 103 1.54 -17.31 -11.35
N GLU A 104 2.63 -17.35 -12.12
CA GLU A 104 3.94 -16.82 -11.69
C GLU A 104 3.84 -15.33 -11.34
N LEU A 105 3.31 -14.53 -12.26
CA LEU A 105 3.18 -13.08 -12.05
C LEU A 105 2.22 -12.74 -10.92
N GLY A 106 1.07 -13.41 -10.83
CA GLY A 106 0.08 -13.04 -9.84
C GLY A 106 0.40 -13.53 -8.42
N TYR A 107 1.07 -14.68 -8.24
CA TYR A 107 1.57 -15.07 -6.91
C TYR A 107 2.78 -14.21 -6.47
N THR A 108 3.67 -13.84 -7.39
CA THR A 108 4.73 -12.87 -7.07
C THR A 108 4.14 -11.52 -6.65
N ASN A 109 3.15 -11.01 -7.38
CA ASN A 109 2.49 -9.75 -7.00
C ASN A 109 1.72 -9.87 -5.67
N THR A 110 1.13 -11.03 -5.40
CA THR A 110 0.52 -11.34 -4.10
C THR A 110 1.53 -11.23 -2.97
N ALA A 111 2.70 -11.87 -3.11
CA ALA A 111 3.73 -11.88 -2.09
C ALA A 111 4.28 -10.46 -1.84
N VAL A 112 4.54 -9.69 -2.90
CA VAL A 112 4.99 -8.29 -2.78
C VAL A 112 3.92 -7.42 -2.14
N GLY A 113 2.66 -7.54 -2.56
CA GLY A 113 1.55 -6.78 -1.98
C GLY A 113 1.30 -7.13 -0.51
N ALA A 114 1.41 -8.40 -0.14
CA ALA A 114 1.34 -8.84 1.25
C ALA A 114 2.47 -8.26 2.11
N ALA A 115 3.71 -8.32 1.61
CA ALA A 115 4.89 -7.80 2.31
C ALA A 115 4.82 -6.28 2.51
N MET A 116 4.57 -5.53 1.44
CA MET A 116 4.46 -4.06 1.49
C MET A 116 3.25 -3.62 2.31
N GLY A 117 2.10 -4.27 2.11
CA GLY A 117 0.87 -3.98 2.83
C GLY A 117 1.03 -4.22 4.33
N GLY A 118 1.60 -5.37 4.71
CA GLY A 118 1.90 -5.70 6.10
C GLY A 118 2.88 -4.72 6.74
N LEU A 119 3.96 -4.36 6.04
CA LEU A 119 4.96 -3.42 6.57
C LEU A 119 4.38 -2.01 6.76
N LEU A 120 3.60 -1.51 5.80
CA LEU A 120 2.95 -0.20 5.87
C LEU A 120 1.89 -0.16 6.96
N LEU A 121 1.05 -1.19 7.10
CA LEU A 121 0.06 -1.27 8.18
C LEU A 121 0.73 -1.36 9.55
N ALA A 122 1.76 -2.21 9.68
CA ALA A 122 2.51 -2.35 10.92
C ALA A 122 3.10 -1.00 11.36
N ARG A 123 3.69 -0.22 10.44
CA ARG A 123 4.22 1.12 10.75
C ARG A 123 3.14 2.16 10.97
N GLY A 124 2.05 2.13 10.20
CA GLY A 124 0.93 3.05 10.32
C GLY A 124 0.18 2.93 11.65
N PHE A 125 0.03 1.72 12.19
CA PHE A 125 -0.63 1.47 13.47
C PHE A 125 0.31 1.47 14.69
N TRP A 126 1.63 1.43 14.49
CA TRP A 126 2.57 1.43 15.62
C TRP A 126 2.44 2.71 16.44
N LYS A 127 2.27 2.61 17.76
CA LYS A 127 2.26 3.79 18.66
C LYS A 127 3.66 4.33 18.90
N ASP A 128 3.84 5.66 18.80
CA ASP A 128 5.11 6.29 19.13
C ASP A 128 5.34 6.20 20.66
N ASP A 129 6.60 6.19 21.11
CA ASP A 129 6.91 6.06 22.55
C ASP A 129 6.34 7.21 23.41
N LYS A 130 6.07 8.37 22.81
CA LYS A 130 5.38 9.49 23.47
C LYS A 130 3.88 9.22 23.68
N ASP A 131 3.25 8.45 22.79
CA ASP A 131 1.84 8.07 22.90
C ASP A 131 1.67 6.93 23.90
N LYS A 132 2.61 5.98 23.93
CA LYS A 132 2.67 4.95 24.97
C LYS A 132 2.79 5.55 26.37
N LYS A 133 3.69 6.51 26.56
CA LYS A 133 3.84 7.21 27.86
C LYS A 133 2.61 8.00 28.27
N LYS A 134 1.83 8.56 27.33
CA LYS A 134 0.57 9.24 27.64
C LYS A 134 -0.53 8.26 28.03
N ASP A 135 -0.64 7.13 27.34
CA ASP A 135 -1.61 6.08 27.67
C ASP A 135 -1.29 5.43 29.02
N ASP A 136 -0.02 5.13 29.30
CA ASP A 136 0.40 4.58 30.60
C ASP A 136 0.11 5.57 31.75
N LYS A 137 0.34 6.87 31.52
CA LYS A 137 0.02 7.92 32.50
C LYS A 137 -1.49 8.08 32.70
N LYS A 138 -2.29 7.95 31.64
CA LYS A 138 -3.76 8.02 31.71
C LYS A 138 -4.34 6.82 32.47
N THR A 139 -3.87 5.61 32.20
CA THR A 139 -4.26 4.37 32.91
C THR A 139 -3.85 4.40 34.39
N THR A 140 -2.68 4.98 34.70
CA THR A 140 -2.23 5.13 36.10
C THR A 140 -3.14 6.09 36.87
N THR A 141 -3.53 7.21 36.26
CA THR A 141 -4.38 8.25 36.91
C THR A 141 -5.81 7.77 37.16
N THR A 142 -6.38 6.94 36.28
CA THR A 142 -7.73 6.38 36.47
C THR A 142 -7.79 5.33 37.59
N THR A 143 -6.70 4.61 37.82
CA THR A 143 -6.63 3.58 38.86
C THR A 143 -6.46 4.18 40.27
N THR A 144 -5.83 5.34 40.40
CA THR A 144 -5.63 6.00 41.73
C THR A 144 -6.82 6.82 42.19
N SER A 145 -7.74 7.21 41.30
CA SER A 145 -8.90 8.06 41.63
C SER A 145 -10.13 7.28 42.13
N LYS A 146 -10.05 5.95 42.24
CA LYS A 146 -11.04 5.10 42.93
C LYS A 146 -10.47 4.64 44.27
N LYS A 147 -10.47 5.54 45.26
CA LYS A 147 -10.40 5.18 46.68
C LYS A 147 -11.11 6.23 47.50
#